data_AF-A0A834H7V9-F1
#
_entry.id   AF-A0A834H7V9-F1
#
_cell.length_a   1.000
_cell.length_b   1.000
_cell.length_c   1.000
_cell.angle_alpha   90.00
_cell.angle_beta   90.00
_cell.angle_gamma   90.00
#
_symmetry.space_group_name_H-M   'P 1'
#
loop_
_entity.id
_entity.type
_entity.pdbx_description
1 polymer ?
#
loop_
_entity_poly.entity_id
_entity_poly.type
_entity_poly.pdbx_seq_one_letter_code
_entity_poly.pdbx_strand_id
1 'polypeptide(L)'
;MTDIFSDEYSTAIHLKWIQKEPRVLLVDEMKVALALEQSESRFVSADELEKRVRELMDSVSGERVRERVRAMRDCAKAARGDGGSSRVALAKLVESWKDD
;
A
#
# COMPACT_ATOMS: atom_id res chain seq x y z
N MET A 1 -7.72 -17.12 -37.56
CA MET A 1 -7.30 -15.82 -37.01
C MET A 1 -6.79 -16.09 -35.62
N THR A 2 -5.50 -16.38 -35.48
CA THR A 2 -4.87 -16.66 -34.19
C THR A 2 -4.60 -15.36 -33.45
N ASP A 3 -4.87 -15.41 -32.15
CA ASP A 3 -4.13 -14.73 -31.08
C ASP A 3 -4.44 -13.25 -30.84
N ILE A 4 -5.23 -13.01 -29.78
CA ILE A 4 -5.04 -11.85 -28.93
C ILE A 4 -5.23 -12.31 -27.49
N PHE A 5 -4.13 -12.68 -26.86
CA PHE A 5 -3.97 -12.89 -25.42
C PHE A 5 -4.50 -14.23 -24.90
N SER A 6 -3.63 -15.23 -24.97
CA SER A 6 -3.55 -16.30 -23.97
C SER A 6 -3.85 -15.76 -22.56
N ASP A 7 -4.88 -16.31 -21.91
CA ASP A 7 -5.39 -15.97 -20.56
C ASP A 7 -4.28 -15.89 -19.49
N GLU A 8 -3.15 -16.55 -19.73
CA GLU A 8 -1.99 -16.55 -18.85
C GLU A 8 -1.28 -15.18 -18.80
N TYR A 9 -1.25 -14.45 -19.93
CA TYR A 9 -0.62 -13.13 -20.01
C TYR A 9 -1.53 -12.01 -19.51
N SER A 10 -2.85 -12.12 -19.69
CA SER A 10 -3.83 -11.15 -19.18
C SER A 10 -3.79 -11.10 -17.64
N THR A 11 -3.77 -12.27 -17.02
CA THR A 11 -3.67 -12.39 -15.55
C THR A 11 -2.31 -11.88 -15.05
N ALA A 12 -1.22 -12.15 -15.79
CA ALA A 12 0.11 -11.63 -15.44
C ALA A 12 0.19 -10.09 -15.52
N ILE A 13 -0.46 -9.46 -16.49
CA ILE A 13 -0.55 -7.99 -16.59
C ILE A 13 -1.40 -7.43 -15.44
N HIS A 14 -2.58 -8.01 -15.17
CA HIS A 14 -3.45 -7.59 -14.07
C HIS A 14 -2.81 -7.74 -12.67
N LEU A 15 -2.07 -8.84 -12.43
CA LEU A 15 -1.33 -9.04 -11.18
C LEU A 15 -0.12 -8.10 -11.06
N LYS A 16 0.54 -7.79 -12.18
CA LYS A 16 1.64 -6.82 -12.23
C LYS A 16 1.17 -5.41 -11.87
N TRP A 17 -0.05 -5.04 -12.24
CA TRP A 17 -0.69 -3.78 -11.85
C TRP A 17 -0.95 -3.70 -10.34
N ILE A 18 -1.60 -4.72 -9.75
CA ILE A 18 -1.92 -4.74 -8.32
C ILE A 18 -0.66 -4.65 -7.44
N GLN A 19 0.50 -5.12 -7.89
CA GLN A 19 1.73 -5.04 -7.08
C GLN A 19 2.60 -3.80 -7.33
N LYS A 20 2.56 -3.20 -8.52
CA LYS A 20 3.37 -2.00 -8.82
C LYS A 20 2.75 -0.73 -8.24
N GLU A 21 1.44 -0.56 -8.38
CA GLU A 21 0.75 0.68 -8.02
C GLU A 21 0.74 0.96 -6.50
N PRO A 22 0.52 -0.02 -5.60
CA PRO A 22 0.56 0.25 -4.16
C PRO A 22 1.94 0.69 -3.70
N ARG A 23 3.01 0.28 -4.39
CA ARG A 23 4.38 0.70 -4.03
C ARG A 23 4.59 2.18 -4.30
N VAL A 24 4.22 2.66 -5.48
CA VAL A 24 4.30 4.08 -5.84
C VAL A 24 3.43 4.90 -4.88
N LEU A 25 2.20 4.47 -4.63
CA LEU A 25 1.32 5.11 -3.66
C LEU A 25 1.96 5.18 -2.25
N LEU A 26 2.47 4.07 -1.73
CA LEU A 26 3.01 4.00 -0.36
C LEU A 26 4.34 4.76 -0.18
N VAL A 27 5.21 4.73 -1.20
CA VAL A 27 6.54 5.35 -1.16
C VAL A 27 6.51 6.80 -1.61
N ASP A 28 5.79 7.11 -2.69
CA ASP A 28 5.86 8.43 -3.34
C ASP A 28 4.79 9.39 -2.85
N GLU A 29 3.55 8.94 -2.66
CA GLU A 29 2.46 9.81 -2.25
C GLU A 29 2.28 9.81 -0.73
N MET A 30 2.11 8.61 -0.18
CA MET A 30 1.83 8.43 1.24
C MET A 30 3.09 8.53 2.09
N LYS A 31 4.30 8.39 1.54
CA LYS A 31 5.58 8.47 2.27
C LYS A 31 5.62 7.60 3.55
N VAL A 32 5.00 6.42 3.51
CA VAL A 32 4.90 5.46 4.64
C VAL A 32 5.77 4.21 4.44
N ALA A 33 6.54 4.15 3.35
CA ALA A 33 7.40 3.02 3.02
C ALA A 33 8.70 3.47 2.36
N LEU A 34 9.71 2.60 2.38
CA LEU A 34 10.93 2.71 1.59
C LEU A 34 10.88 1.67 0.46
N ALA A 35 11.31 2.07 -0.74
CA ALA A 35 11.43 1.14 -1.86
C ALA A 35 12.68 0.26 -1.69
N LEU A 36 12.56 -1.02 -2.06
CA LEU A 36 13.69 -1.94 -2.19
C LEU A 36 14.11 -2.05 -3.66
N GLU A 37 15.40 -1.99 -3.92
CA GLU A 37 15.97 -2.34 -5.21
C GLU A 37 15.92 -3.86 -5.40
N GLN A 38 15.50 -4.28 -6.60
CA GLN A 38 15.33 -5.69 -6.95
C GLN A 38 16.12 -6.00 -8.20
N SER A 39 16.63 -7.23 -8.29
CA SER A 39 17.19 -7.79 -9.52
C SER A 39 16.10 -7.95 -10.57
N GLU A 40 16.51 -8.21 -11.82
CA GLU A 40 15.60 -8.56 -12.91
C GLU A 40 14.76 -9.81 -12.60
N SER A 41 15.30 -10.71 -11.78
CA SER A 41 14.60 -11.90 -11.27
C SER A 41 13.64 -11.63 -10.11
N ARG A 42 13.43 -10.35 -9.73
CA ARG A 42 12.54 -9.88 -8.63
C ARG A 42 12.98 -10.32 -7.23
N PHE A 43 14.25 -10.64 -7.05
CA PHE A 43 14.82 -10.89 -5.73
C PHE A 43 15.54 -9.64 -5.21
N VAL A 44 15.59 -9.51 -3.88
CA VAL A 44 16.37 -8.46 -3.20
C VAL A 44 17.64 -9.11 -2.66
N SER A 45 18.78 -8.47 -2.84
CA SER A 45 20.04 -8.95 -2.26
C SER A 45 20.06 -8.76 -0.74
N ALA A 46 20.87 -9.55 -0.04
CA ALA A 46 21.05 -9.37 1.41
C ALA A 46 21.56 -7.96 1.74
N ASP A 47 22.50 -7.44 0.95
CA ASP A 47 23.09 -6.11 1.15
C ASP A 47 22.07 -4.97 1.01
N GLU A 48 21.20 -5.02 -0.02
CA GLU A 48 20.15 -4.02 -0.19
C GLU A 48 19.13 -4.11 0.94
N LEU A 49 18.77 -5.33 1.36
CA LEU A 49 17.84 -5.51 2.49
C LEU A 49 18.44 -4.95 3.78
N GLU A 50 19.69 -5.26 4.10
CA GLU A 50 20.38 -4.75 5.30
C GLU A 50 20.42 -3.21 5.29
N LYS A 51 20.84 -2.62 4.18
CA LYS A 51 20.90 -1.17 4.00
C LYS A 51 19.55 -0.51 4.27
N ARG A 52 18.47 -1.05 3.71
CA ARG A 52 17.12 -0.48 3.85
C ARG A 52 16.53 -0.70 5.23
N VAL A 53 16.84 -1.81 5.89
CA VAL A 53 16.46 -2.02 7.29
C VAL A 53 17.18 -1.01 8.19
N ARG A 54 18.49 -0.82 8.02
CA ARG A 54 19.24 0.20 8.79
C ARG A 54 18.74 1.61 8.51
N GLU A 55 18.46 1.95 7.24
CA GLU A 55 17.86 3.23 6.89
C GLU A 55 16.51 3.41 7.59
N LEU A 56 15.64 2.40 7.57
CA LEU A 56 14.34 2.48 8.22
C LEU A 56 14.45 2.60 9.74
N MET A 57 15.42 1.92 10.35
CA MET A 57 15.52 1.76 11.80
C MET A 57 16.34 2.86 12.49
N ASP A 58 17.50 3.21 11.92
CA ASP A 58 18.55 3.94 12.63
C ASP A 58 18.79 5.35 12.08
N SER A 59 18.00 5.79 11.09
CA SER A 59 18.17 7.09 10.45
C SER A 59 17.03 8.08 10.73
N VAL A 60 17.32 9.37 10.53
CA VAL A 60 16.32 10.45 10.62
C VAL A 60 15.24 10.33 9.54
N SER A 61 15.59 9.87 8.32
CA SER A 61 14.58 9.60 7.29
C SER A 61 13.67 8.43 7.68
N GLY A 62 14.24 7.39 8.29
CA GLY A 62 13.50 6.26 8.85
C GLY A 62 12.53 6.65 9.96
N GLU A 63 12.96 7.50 10.91
CA GLU A 63 12.06 8.02 11.96
C GLU A 63 10.86 8.75 11.36
N ARG A 64 11.08 9.62 10.36
CA ARG A 64 9.99 10.33 9.68
C ARG A 64 8.96 9.39 9.04
N VAL A 65 9.41 8.30 8.42
CA VAL A 65 8.53 7.27 7.88
C VAL A 65 7.71 6.63 9.01
N ARG A 66 8.35 6.24 10.12
CA ARG A 66 7.65 5.63 11.26
C ARG A 66 6.67 6.57 11.93
N GLU A 67 7.01 7.85 12.10
CA GLU A 67 6.10 8.87 12.64
C GLU A 67 4.86 9.01 11.77
N ARG A 68 5.04 9.06 10.45
CA ARG A 68 3.93 9.14 9.51
C ARG A 68 3.05 7.89 9.53
N VAL A 69 3.64 6.70 9.65
CA VAL A 69 2.91 5.44 9.85
C VAL A 69 2.12 5.46 11.16
N ARG A 70 2.71 5.93 12.26
CA ARG A 70 2.02 6.06 13.57
C ARG A 70 0.83 7.00 13.46
N ALA A 71 0.99 8.18 12.84
CA ALA A 71 -0.09 9.13 12.63
C ALA A 71 -1.21 8.53 11.76
N MET A 72 -0.87 7.88 10.65
CA MET A 72 -1.83 7.19 9.78
C MET A 72 -2.60 6.10 10.52
N ARG A 73 -1.92 5.31 11.35
CA ARG A 73 -2.53 4.29 12.21
C ARG A 73 -3.56 4.92 13.16
N ASP A 74 -3.22 6.04 13.78
CA ASP A 74 -4.10 6.68 14.76
C ASP A 74 -5.32 7.32 14.08
N CYS A 75 -5.14 7.92 12.90
CA CYS A 75 -6.25 8.36 12.04
C CYS A 75 -7.16 7.20 11.62
N ALA A 76 -6.59 6.06 11.21
CA ALA A 76 -7.36 4.88 10.82
C ALA A 76 -8.16 4.30 12.00
N LYS A 77 -7.57 4.27 13.21
CA LYS A 77 -8.26 3.90 14.44
C LYS A 77 -9.43 4.85 14.74
N ALA A 78 -9.21 6.16 14.65
CA ALA A 78 -10.26 7.15 14.88
C ALA A 78 -11.40 7.04 13.86
N ALA A 79 -11.07 6.87 12.56
CA ALA A 79 -12.07 6.72 11.51
C ALA A 79 -12.95 5.47 11.68
N ARG A 80 -12.38 4.37 12.20
CA ARG A 80 -13.09 3.11 12.45
C ARG A 80 -13.65 2.97 13.88
N GLY A 81 -13.34 3.89 14.79
CA GLY A 81 -13.86 3.90 16.16
C GLY A 81 -15.35 4.25 16.21
N ASP A 82 -15.97 4.15 17.39
CA ASP A 82 -17.35 4.56 17.57
C ASP A 82 -17.52 6.06 17.28
N GLY A 83 -18.52 6.42 16.48
CA GLY A 83 -18.68 7.78 15.94
C GLY A 83 -17.64 8.18 14.88
N GLY A 84 -16.74 7.27 14.50
CA GLY A 84 -15.70 7.50 13.50
C GLY A 84 -16.25 7.69 12.09
N SER A 85 -15.53 8.48 11.28
CA SER A 85 -15.97 8.90 9.94
C SER A 85 -16.30 7.74 9.00
N SER A 86 -15.48 6.67 9.00
CA SER A 86 -15.70 5.50 8.14
C SER A 86 -16.97 4.75 8.55
N ARG A 87 -17.22 4.59 9.86
CA ARG A 87 -18.44 3.94 10.35
C ARG A 87 -19.68 4.76 10.11
N VAL A 88 -19.61 6.08 10.31
CA VAL A 88 -20.72 6.99 10.01
C VAL A 88 -21.07 6.98 8.52
N ALA A 89 -20.06 7.05 7.65
CA ALA A 89 -20.28 6.98 6.20
C ALA A 89 -20.92 5.65 5.78
N LEU A 90 -20.43 4.53 6.32
CA LEU A 90 -21.00 3.21 6.04
C LEU A 90 -22.44 3.09 6.56
N ALA A 91 -22.74 3.60 7.75
CA ALA A 91 -24.10 3.61 8.28
C ALA A 91 -25.06 4.40 7.36
N LYS A 92 -24.64 5.59 6.91
CA LYS A 92 -25.44 6.39 5.95
C LYS A 92 -25.70 5.64 4.64
N LEU A 93 -24.70 4.94 4.11
CA LEU A 93 -24.88 4.11 2.91
C LEU A 93 -25.93 3.01 3.15
N VAL A 94 -25.86 2.31 4.28
CA VAL A 94 -26.81 1.24 4.62
C VAL A 94 -28.22 1.80 4.81
N GLU A 95 -28.39 2.95 5.47
CA GLU A 95 -29.71 3.58 5.61
C GLU A 95 -30.28 3.99 4.25
N SER A 96 -29.46 4.50 3.32
CA SER A 96 -29.94 4.88 1.98
C SER A 96 -30.52 3.71 1.17
N TRP A 97 -30.20 2.46 1.52
CA TRP A 97 -30.74 1.27 0.87
C TRP A 97 -32.04 0.76 1.50
N LYS A 98 -32.45 1.31 2.63
CA LYS A 98 -33.73 0.97 3.28
C LYS A 98 -34.87 1.88 2.84
N ASP A 99 -34.53 2.99 2.20
CA ASP A 99 -35.48 3.96 1.65
C ASP A 99 -35.90 3.61 0.20
N ASP A 100 -35.40 2.48 -0.34
CA ASP A 100 -35.84 1.81 -1.59
C ASP A 100 -36.78 0.61 -1.29
#